data_AF-A0A2Z2M7D8-F1
#
_entry.id   AF-A0A2Z2M7D8-F1
#
_cell.length_a   1.000
_cell.length_b   1.000
_cell.length_c   1.000
_cell.angle_alpha   90.00
_cell.angle_beta   90.00
_cell.angle_gamma   90.00
#
_symmetry.space_group_name_H-M   'P 1'
#
loop_
_entity.id
_entity.type
_entity.pdbx_description
1 polymer ?
#
loop_
_entity_poly.entity_id
_entity_poly.type
_entity_poly.pdbx_seq_one_letter_code
_entity_poly.pdbx_strand_id
1 'polypeptide(L)'
;MEEVWILKEFEKVAQLMPRRALSLIKQDKELFMEIIISAYLDGLISLGKAAEVLGVTREEVVEEFKRRGIPIRTPDRDDIASEVEAIGCL
;
A
#
# COMPACT_ATOMS: atom_id res chain seq x y z
N MET A 1 -12.50 -10.87 21.25
CA MET A 1 -12.86 -10.70 19.82
C MET A 1 -13.27 -12.06 19.30
N GLU A 2 -14.56 -12.36 19.25
CA GLU A 2 -15.09 -13.69 18.88
C GLU A 2 -14.92 -14.03 17.39
N GLU A 3 -14.51 -13.07 16.56
CA GLU A 3 -14.56 -13.19 15.10
C GLU A 3 -13.18 -13.17 14.41
N VAL A 4 -12.07 -13.20 15.13
CA VAL A 4 -10.70 -13.16 14.54
C VAL A 4 -10.45 -14.31 13.55
N TRP A 5 -11.16 -15.43 13.72
CA TRP A 5 -11.09 -16.56 12.79
C TRP A 5 -11.57 -16.19 11.37
N ILE A 6 -12.47 -15.20 11.22
CA ILE A 6 -12.95 -14.73 9.91
C ILE A 6 -11.80 -14.15 9.09
N LEU A 7 -10.88 -13.41 9.72
CA LEU A 7 -9.73 -12.83 9.02
C LEU A 7 -8.80 -13.93 8.46
N LYS A 8 -8.61 -15.01 9.22
CA LYS A 8 -7.80 -16.16 8.77
C LYS A 8 -8.45 -16.89 7.58
N GLU A 9 -9.76 -17.06 7.60
CA GLU A 9 -10.47 -17.67 6.46
C GLU A 9 -10.54 -16.71 5.27
N PHE A 10 -10.66 -15.40 5.51
CA PHE A 10 -10.62 -14.39 4.46
C PHE A 10 -9.30 -14.42 3.68
N GLU A 11 -8.15 -14.60 4.36
CA GLU A 11 -6.86 -14.74 3.68
C GLU A 11 -6.85 -15.91 2.68
N LYS A 12 -7.34 -17.08 3.08
CA LYS A 12 -7.46 -18.26 2.20
C LYS A 12 -8.38 -17.98 1.01
N VAL A 13 -9.52 -17.33 1.27
CA VAL A 13 -10.48 -16.95 0.23
C VAL A 13 -9.87 -15.91 -0.73
N ALA A 14 -9.10 -14.95 -0.21
CA ALA A 14 -8.42 -13.94 -1.02
C ALA A 14 -7.37 -14.57 -1.95
N GLN A 15 -6.68 -15.62 -1.52
CA GLN A 15 -5.77 -16.39 -2.37
C GLN A 15 -6.50 -17.12 -3.51
N LEU A 16 -7.70 -17.66 -3.24
CA LEU A 16 -8.52 -18.36 -4.24
C LEU A 16 -9.25 -17.41 -5.19
N MET A 17 -9.64 -16.22 -4.72
CA MET A 17 -10.44 -15.24 -5.46
C MET A 17 -9.86 -13.81 -5.36
N PRO A 18 -8.60 -13.58 -5.81
CA PRO A 18 -7.87 -12.34 -5.55
C PRO A 18 -8.55 -11.11 -6.14
N ARG A 19 -9.11 -11.20 -7.35
CA ARG A 19 -9.81 -10.08 -7.99
C ARG A 19 -11.02 -9.62 -7.18
N ARG A 20 -11.78 -10.55 -6.62
CA ARG A 20 -12.98 -10.24 -5.83
C ARG A 20 -12.61 -9.66 -4.47
N ALA A 21 -11.63 -10.24 -3.79
CA ALA A 21 -11.14 -9.73 -2.51
C ALA A 21 -10.59 -8.30 -2.67
N LEU A 22 -9.72 -8.07 -3.66
CA LEU A 22 -9.19 -6.73 -3.96
C LEU A 22 -10.30 -5.73 -4.30
N SER A 23 -11.31 -6.14 -5.08
CA SER A 23 -12.43 -5.26 -5.40
C SER A 23 -13.24 -4.86 -4.16
N LEU A 24 -13.45 -5.77 -3.21
CA LEU A 24 -14.17 -5.48 -1.96
C LEU A 24 -13.35 -4.53 -1.08
N ILE A 25 -12.05 -4.83 -0.91
CA ILE A 25 -11.14 -3.97 -0.15
C ILE A 25 -11.13 -2.55 -0.72
N LYS A 26 -11.01 -2.39 -2.05
CA LYS A 26 -10.96 -1.08 -2.71
C LYS A 26 -12.27 -0.29 -2.63
N GLN A 27 -13.41 -0.92 -2.32
CA GLN A 27 -14.67 -0.20 -2.11
C GLN A 27 -14.66 0.58 -0.78
N ASP A 28 -13.91 0.08 0.21
CA ASP A 28 -13.68 0.77 1.48
C ASP A 28 -12.36 1.53 1.42
N LYS A 29 -12.44 2.83 1.16
CA LYS A 29 -11.25 3.69 1.01
C LYS A 29 -10.43 3.79 2.29
N GLU A 30 -11.06 3.74 3.45
CA GLU A 30 -10.37 3.84 4.73
C GLU A 30 -9.61 2.55 5.00
N LEU A 31 -10.28 1.40 4.88
CA LEU A 31 -9.61 0.10 5.00
C LEU A 31 -8.47 -0.05 3.99
N PHE A 32 -8.69 0.38 2.75
CA PHE A 32 -7.66 0.33 1.72
C PHE A 32 -6.45 1.18 2.11
N MET A 33 -6.66 2.42 2.57
CA MET A 33 -5.57 3.28 3.06
C MET A 33 -4.80 2.63 4.22
N GLU A 34 -5.48 2.04 5.20
CA GLU A 34 -4.84 1.37 6.34
C GLU A 34 -3.99 0.17 5.90
N ILE A 35 -4.45 -0.62 4.91
CA ILE A 35 -3.68 -1.72 4.34
C ILE A 35 -2.40 -1.20 3.65
N ILE A 36 -2.50 -0.10 2.90
CA ILE A 36 -1.34 0.52 2.24
C ILE A 36 -0.34 1.06 3.27
N ILE A 37 -0.82 1.73 4.32
CA ILE A 37 0.02 2.22 5.42
C ILE A 37 0.74 1.05 6.11
N SER A 38 0.01 -0.02 6.44
CA SER A 38 0.61 -1.22 7.05
C SER A 38 1.70 -1.82 6.16
N ALA A 39 1.41 -2.02 4.87
CA ALA A 39 2.37 -2.57 3.92
C ALA A 39 3.62 -1.67 3.78
N TYR A 40 3.45 -0.36 3.82
CA TYR A 40 4.56 0.59 3.82
C TYR A 40 5.39 0.50 5.11
N LEU A 41 4.73 0.44 6.27
CA LEU A 41 5.38 0.29 7.59
C LEU A 41 6.06 -1.07 7.76
N ASP A 42 5.66 -2.09 7.00
CA ASP A 42 6.35 -3.38 6.96
C ASP A 42 7.47 -3.41 5.90
N GLY A 43 7.58 -2.37 5.06
CA GLY A 43 8.55 -2.31 3.95
C GLY A 43 8.24 -3.20 2.77
N LEU A 44 7.00 -3.69 2.67
CA LEU A 44 6.53 -4.46 1.53
C LEU A 44 6.34 -3.58 0.28
N ILE A 45 6.07 -2.29 0.48
CA ILE A 45 5.93 -1.32 -0.59
C ILE A 45 6.72 -0.04 -0.28
N SER A 46 7.25 0.58 -1.33
CA SER A 46 7.85 1.91 -1.26
C SER A 46 6.79 3.01 -1.22
N LEU A 47 7.22 4.24 -0.92
CA LEU A 47 6.33 5.40 -0.98
C LEU A 47 5.79 5.65 -2.40
N GLY A 48 6.64 5.42 -3.42
CA GLY A 48 6.23 5.52 -4.83
C GLY A 48 5.18 4.47 -5.18
N LYS A 49 5.33 3.23 -4.67
CA LYS A 49 4.33 2.18 -4.88
C LYS A 49 3.01 2.48 -4.18
N ALA A 50 3.06 3.07 -2.99
CA ALA A 50 1.85 3.54 -2.30
C ALA A 50 1.10 4.59 -3.14
N ALA A 51 1.82 5.58 -3.71
CA ALA A 51 1.25 6.60 -4.58
C ALA A 51 0.61 6.01 -5.84
N GLU A 52 1.32 5.11 -6.52
CA GLU A 52 0.82 4.39 -7.70
C GLU A 52 -0.49 3.64 -7.40
N VAL A 53 -0.53 2.89 -6.31
CA VAL A 53 -1.68 2.04 -5.94
C VAL A 53 -2.89 2.86 -5.49
N LEU A 54 -2.64 4.01 -4.83
CA LEU A 54 -3.68 4.95 -4.40
C LEU A 54 -4.16 5.86 -5.55
N GLY A 55 -3.41 5.93 -6.65
CA GLY A 55 -3.75 6.79 -7.79
C GLY A 55 -3.55 8.28 -7.49
N VAL A 56 -2.56 8.62 -6.66
CA VAL A 56 -2.23 9.98 -6.23
C VAL A 56 -0.74 10.25 -6.47
N THR A 57 -0.32 11.51 -6.31
CA THR A 57 1.09 11.90 -6.38
C THR A 57 1.86 11.44 -5.14
N ARG A 58 3.19 11.37 -5.27
CA ARG A 58 4.07 11.04 -4.14
C ARG A 58 3.96 12.08 -3.03
N GLU A 59 3.86 13.35 -3.40
CA GLU A 59 3.70 14.49 -2.49
C GLU A 59 2.41 14.36 -1.66
N GLU A 60 1.30 14.00 -2.28
CA GLU A 60 0.02 13.76 -1.58
C GLU A 60 0.14 12.65 -0.53
N VAL A 61 0.86 11.56 -0.84
CA VAL A 61 1.12 10.49 0.15
C VAL A 61 2.00 10.99 1.29
N VAL A 62 3.04 11.78 1.00
CA VAL A 62 3.90 12.39 2.04
C VAL A 62 3.07 13.26 2.99
N GLU A 63 2.19 14.10 2.45
CA GLU A 63 1.34 14.99 3.25
C GLU A 63 0.35 14.20 4.12
N GLU A 64 -0.30 13.18 3.56
CA GLU A 64 -1.19 12.29 4.30
C GLU A 64 -0.45 11.59 5.45
N PHE A 65 0.71 11.02 5.16
CA PHE A 65 1.50 10.28 6.15
C PHE A 65 1.99 11.20 7.27
N LYS A 66 2.48 12.40 6.93
CA LYS A 66 2.84 13.43 7.92
C LYS A 66 1.65 13.82 8.80
N ARG A 67 0.47 14.03 8.20
CA ARG A 67 -0.76 14.37 8.93
C ARG A 67 -1.15 13.30 9.94
N ARG A 68 -0.91 12.03 9.60
CA ARG A 68 -1.16 10.86 10.47
C ARG A 68 -0.01 10.51 11.41
N GLY A 69 1.11 11.23 11.37
CA GLY A 69 2.30 10.93 12.18
C GLY A 69 3.07 9.68 11.72
N ILE A 70 2.88 9.24 10.47
CA ILE A 70 3.58 8.10 9.87
C ILE A 70 4.97 8.57 9.41
N PRO A 71 6.06 7.89 9.81
CA PRO A 71 7.41 8.30 9.45
C PRO A 71 7.65 8.12 7.94
N ILE A 72 8.23 9.14 7.31
CA ILE A 72 8.70 9.05 5.93
C ILE A 72 10.10 8.43 5.93
N ARG A 73 10.22 7.22 5.41
CA ARG A 73 11.49 6.54 5.16
C ARG A 73 12.30 7.30 4.12
N THR A 74 13.58 7.49 4.39
CA THR A 74 14.55 7.83 3.35
C THR A 74 14.60 6.69 2.34
N PRO A 75 14.62 6.97 1.03
CA PRO A 75 14.76 5.92 0.02
C PRO A 75 16.01 5.09 0.31
N ASP A 76 15.88 3.77 0.36
CA ASP A 76 17.05 2.90 0.29
C ASP A 76 17.54 2.85 -1.17
N ARG A 77 18.79 2.41 -1.42
CA ARG A 77 19.38 2.42 -2.77
C ARG A 77 18.51 1.73 -3.83
N ASP A 78 17.74 0.72 -3.43
CA ASP A 78 16.86 -0.04 -4.32
C ASP A 78 15.59 0.73 -4.73
N ASP A 79 15.09 1.65 -3.89
CA ASP A 79 13.97 2.53 -4.24
C ASP A 79 14.38 3.54 -5.32
N ILE A 80 15.64 4.01 -5.28
CA ILE A 80 16.20 4.94 -6.25
C ILE A 80 16.34 4.26 -7.61
N ALA A 81 16.77 2.99 -7.65
CA ALA A 81 16.94 2.25 -8.89
C ALA A 81 15.63 2.11 -9.68
N SER A 82 14.52 1.90 -8.98
CA SER A 82 13.19 1.77 -9.58
C SER A 82 12.67 3.09 -10.20
N GLU A 83 13.00 4.24 -9.62
CA GLU A 83 12.65 5.56 -10.18
C GLU A 83 13.52 5.91 -11.42
N VAL A 84 14.78 5.48 -11.43
CA VAL A 84 15.71 5.76 -12.56
C VAL A 84 15.35 4.92 -13.80
N GLU A 85 14.90 3.67 -13.64
CA GLU A 85 14.42 2.85 -14.77
C GLU A 85 13.18 3.45 -15.45
N ALA A 86 12.28 4.09 -14.71
CA ALA A 86 11.09 4.72 -15.27
C ALA A 86 11.40 5.95 -16.15
N ILE A 87 12.50 6.66 -15.88
CA ILE A 87 12.94 7.83 -16.66
C ILE A 87 13.75 7.41 -17.89
N GLY A 88 14.43 6.25 -17.86
CA GLY A 88 15.27 5.76 -18.96
C GLY A 88 14.54 5.17 -20.17
N CYS A 89 13.21 5.04 -20.11
CA CYS A 89 12.38 4.53 -21.21
C CYS A 89 11.52 5.60 -21.92
N LEU A 90 11.81 6.88 -21.71
CA LEU A 90 11.26 8.01 -22.48
C LEU A 90 12.32 8.57 -23.45
#